data_AF-A0A7S3FRU1-F1
#
_entry.id   AF-A0A7S3FRU1-F1
#
_cell.length_a   1.000
_cell.length_b   1.000
_cell.length_c   1.000
_cell.angle_alpha   90.00
_cell.angle_beta   90.00
_cell.angle_gamma   90.00
#
_symmetry.space_group_name_H-M   'P 1'
#
loop_
_entity.id
_entity.type
_entity.pdbx_description
1 polymer ?
#
loop_
_entity_poly.entity_id
_entity_poly.type
_entity_poly.pdbx_seq_one_letter_code
_entity_poly.pdbx_strand_id
1 'polypeptide(L)'
;TKKAFTLLKSKPEQESRLLGILVNKLGDPSRKMASNAVYLMHSLLEEHPGMKLVIVQEVENFLFRPGLAQRAQYTSVIFLNQIVLSKNEFQGGSRLAEKLINLYFSFFQILINPAKPPRDDGEGKKAKFGEGKGGKGGGKKG
;
A
#
# COMPACT_ATOMS: atom_id res chain seq x y z
N THR A 1 -9.66 15.74 4.66
CA THR A 1 -9.40 15.64 3.21
C THR A 1 -9.10 17.00 2.59
N LYS A 2 -10.01 17.99 2.61
CA LYS A 2 -9.73 19.35 2.09
C LYS A 2 -8.53 20.06 2.76
N LYS A 3 -8.37 19.94 4.09
CA LYS A 3 -7.24 20.54 4.82
C LYS A 3 -5.86 19.98 4.41
N ALA A 4 -5.78 18.68 4.10
CA ALA A 4 -4.53 18.05 3.67
C ALA A 4 -4.10 18.50 2.27
N PHE A 5 -5.07 18.71 1.37
CA PHE A 5 -4.84 19.29 0.04
C PHE A 5 -4.34 20.74 0.12
N THR A 6 -4.96 21.58 0.97
CA THR A 6 -4.54 22.98 1.14
C THR A 6 -3.13 23.12 1.72
N LEU A 7 -2.75 22.20 2.61
CA LEU A 7 -1.42 22.16 3.23
C LEU A 7 -0.35 21.67 2.24
N LEU A 8 -0.64 20.60 1.48
CA LEU A 8 0.24 20.08 0.41
C LEU A 8 0.46 21.11 -0.70
N LYS A 9 -0.55 21.94 -1.01
CA LYS A 9 -0.44 23.04 -1.97
C LYS A 9 0.57 24.12 -1.56
N SER A 10 0.82 24.27 -0.26
CA SER A 10 1.71 25.33 0.26
C SER A 10 3.18 24.91 0.31
N LYS A 11 3.48 23.66 0.70
CA LYS A 11 4.84 23.09 0.78
C LYS A 11 4.84 21.57 0.54
N PRO A 12 4.68 21.16 -0.71
CA PRO A 12 4.40 19.77 -1.04
C PRO A 12 5.47 18.76 -0.59
N GLU A 13 6.73 19.18 -0.56
CA GLU A 13 7.87 18.34 -0.15
C GLU A 13 8.03 18.21 1.37
N GLN A 14 7.49 19.16 2.17
CA GLN A 14 7.62 19.14 3.63
C GLN A 14 6.55 18.27 4.32
N GLU A 15 5.59 17.74 3.57
CA GLU A 15 4.46 16.98 4.10
C GLU A 15 4.44 15.53 3.62
N SER A 16 5.60 14.87 3.61
CA SER A 16 5.75 13.44 3.31
C SER A 16 4.72 12.58 4.05
N ARG A 17 4.38 12.92 5.30
CA ARG A 17 3.33 12.23 6.08
C ARG A 17 1.94 12.32 5.46
N LEU A 18 1.56 13.45 4.86
CA LEU A 18 0.25 13.61 4.21
C LEU A 18 0.20 12.88 2.86
N LEU A 19 1.29 12.90 2.10
CA LEU A 19 1.41 12.12 0.88
C LEU A 19 1.29 10.62 1.16
N GLY A 20 1.97 10.12 2.19
CA GLY A 20 1.84 8.73 2.62
C GLY A 20 0.42 8.35 3.02
N ILE A 21 -0.33 9.24 3.70
CA ILE A 21 -1.75 9.00 4.02
C ILE A 21 -2.59 8.88 2.73
N LEU A 22 -2.35 9.74 1.75
CA LEU A 22 -3.06 9.72 0.47
C LEU A 22 -2.76 8.43 -0.32
N VAL A 23 -1.48 8.07 -0.44
CA VAL A 23 -1.04 6.85 -1.14
C VAL A 23 -1.58 5.60 -0.45
N ASN A 24 -1.60 5.55 0.89
CA ASN A 24 -2.19 4.43 1.62
C ASN A 24 -3.68 4.22 1.31
N LYS A 25 -4.41 5.27 0.86
CA LYS A 25 -5.81 5.14 0.46
C LYS A 25 -6.03 4.44 -0.87
N LEU A 26 -4.97 4.18 -1.66
CA LEU A 26 -5.04 3.29 -2.82
C LEU A 26 -5.43 1.86 -2.43
N GLY A 27 -5.12 1.45 -1.19
CA GLY A 27 -5.47 0.14 -0.63
C GLY A 27 -6.77 0.10 0.16
N ASP A 28 -7.57 1.18 0.15
CA ASP A 28 -8.83 1.21 0.90
C ASP A 28 -9.83 0.19 0.33
N PRO A 29 -10.48 -0.65 1.17
CA PRO A 29 -11.48 -1.61 0.70
C PRO A 29 -12.66 -0.95 -0.03
N SER A 30 -12.98 0.30 0.35
CA SER A 30 -13.99 1.07 -0.35
C SER A 30 -13.45 1.55 -1.70
N ARG A 31 -14.03 1.03 -2.77
CA ARG A 31 -13.72 1.45 -4.15
C ARG A 31 -13.81 2.97 -4.32
N LYS A 32 -14.81 3.61 -3.71
CA LYS A 32 -14.99 5.06 -3.77
C LYS A 32 -13.80 5.80 -3.15
N MET A 33 -13.29 5.30 -2.03
CA MET A 33 -12.14 5.89 -1.35
C MET A 33 -10.86 5.73 -2.16
N ALA A 34 -10.60 4.53 -2.69
CA ALA A 34 -9.43 4.28 -3.54
C ALA A 34 -9.47 5.11 -4.83
N SER A 35 -10.61 5.18 -5.52
CA SER A 35 -10.76 6.02 -6.72
C SER A 35 -10.59 7.50 -6.42
N ASN A 36 -11.11 7.98 -5.28
CA ASN A 36 -10.91 9.36 -4.86
C ASN A 36 -9.45 9.66 -4.53
N ALA A 37 -8.70 8.70 -3.98
CA ALA A 37 -7.26 8.85 -3.74
C ALA A 37 -6.49 9.04 -5.05
N VAL A 38 -6.76 8.20 -6.06
CA VAL A 38 -6.17 8.33 -7.41
C VAL A 38 -6.48 9.70 -8.01
N TYR A 39 -7.73 10.15 -7.92
CA TYR A 39 -8.14 11.47 -8.41
C TYR A 39 -7.36 12.61 -7.74
N LEU A 40 -7.27 12.61 -6.40
CA LEU A 40 -6.54 13.65 -5.67
C LEU A 40 -5.04 13.63 -5.96
N MET A 41 -4.45 12.46 -6.19
CA MET A 41 -3.05 12.34 -6.59
C MET A 41 -2.82 12.92 -7.99
N HIS A 42 -3.73 12.70 -8.94
CA HIS A 42 -3.66 13.33 -10.26
C HIS A 42 -3.80 14.85 -10.19
N SER A 43 -4.80 15.35 -9.46
CA SER A 43 -4.94 16.80 -9.25
C SER A 43 -3.72 17.43 -8.61
N LEU A 44 -3.04 16.72 -7.71
CA LEU A 44 -1.78 17.17 -7.10
C LEU A 44 -0.65 17.27 -8.14
N LEU A 45 -0.55 16.31 -9.06
CA LEU A 45 0.45 16.33 -10.14
C LEU A 45 0.17 17.37 -11.22
N GLU A 46 -1.10 17.69 -11.47
CA GLU A 46 -1.51 18.79 -12.36
C GLU A 46 -1.09 20.14 -11.79
N GLU A 47 -1.29 20.35 -10.49
CA GLU A 47 -0.95 21.61 -9.81
C GLU A 47 0.56 21.73 -9.52
N HIS A 48 1.22 20.61 -9.22
CA HIS A 48 2.64 20.56 -8.89
C HIS A 48 3.39 19.48 -9.67
N PRO A 49 3.67 19.70 -10.98
CA PRO A 49 4.39 18.73 -11.81
C PRO A 49 5.78 18.35 -11.29
N GLY A 50 6.41 19.23 -10.49
CA GLY A 50 7.69 18.98 -9.81
C GLY A 50 7.65 17.80 -8.83
N MET A 51 6.48 17.42 -8.34
CA MET A 51 6.32 16.36 -7.35
C MET A 51 6.29 14.95 -7.93
N LYS A 52 6.25 14.77 -9.25
CA LYS A 52 6.04 13.46 -9.87
C LYS A 52 6.98 12.39 -9.32
N LEU A 53 8.27 12.71 -9.19
CA LEU A 53 9.26 11.77 -8.68
C LEU A 53 9.00 11.38 -7.22
N VAL A 54 8.61 12.34 -6.38
CA VAL A 54 8.30 12.12 -4.96
C VAL A 54 7.07 11.23 -4.80
N ILE A 55 6.01 11.48 -5.59
CA ILE A 55 4.81 10.64 -5.56
C ILE A 55 5.10 9.23 -6.07
N VAL A 56 5.87 9.09 -7.15
CA VAL A 56 6.29 7.77 -7.65
C VAL A 56 7.07 7.00 -6.59
N GLN A 57 7.98 7.66 -5.87
CA GLN A 57 8.74 7.04 -4.78
C GLN A 57 7.84 6.57 -3.64
N GLU A 58 6.82 7.35 -3.26
CA GLU A 58 5.89 6.94 -2.20
C GLU A 58 4.97 5.80 -2.65
N VAL A 59 4.51 5.81 -3.91
CA VAL A 59 3.72 4.71 -4.49
C VAL A 59 4.56 3.44 -4.62
N GLU A 60 5.85 3.55 -4.96
CA GLU A 60 6.79 2.43 -4.93
C GLU A 60 6.86 1.81 -3.53
N ASN A 61 7.09 2.63 -2.50
CA ASN A 61 7.13 2.19 -1.11
C ASN A 61 5.83 1.51 -0.66
N PHE A 62 4.69 1.92 -1.22
CA PHE A 62 3.39 1.29 -0.98
C PHE A 62 3.25 -0.04 -1.72
N LEU A 63 3.58 -0.05 -3.02
CA LEU A 63 3.41 -1.19 -3.93
C LEU A 63 4.23 -2.42 -3.48
N PHE A 64 5.44 -2.20 -2.97
CA PHE A 64 6.34 -3.27 -2.54
C PHE A 64 6.12 -3.73 -1.09
N ARG A 65 5.03 -3.32 -0.43
CA ARG A 65 4.71 -3.80 0.92
C ARG A 65 4.29 -5.27 0.90
N PRO A 66 4.78 -6.10 1.84
CA PRO A 66 4.35 -7.48 1.95
C PRO A 66 2.86 -7.56 2.27
N GLY A 67 2.16 -8.50 1.64
CA GLY A 67 0.72 -8.73 1.87
C GLY A 67 -0.20 -7.65 1.29
N LEU A 68 0.30 -6.77 0.42
CA LEU A 68 -0.55 -5.80 -0.26
C LEU A 68 -1.59 -6.51 -1.14
N ALA A 69 -2.87 -6.12 -1.01
CA ALA A 69 -3.95 -6.71 -1.80
C ALA A 69 -3.73 -6.48 -3.30
N GLN A 70 -4.00 -7.51 -4.12
CA GLN A 70 -3.95 -7.46 -5.59
C GLN A 70 -4.68 -6.24 -6.18
N ARG A 71 -5.83 -5.88 -5.62
CA ARG A 71 -6.60 -4.70 -6.04
C ARG A 71 -5.82 -3.40 -5.85
N ALA A 72 -5.11 -3.27 -4.74
CA ALA A 72 -4.29 -2.10 -4.42
C ALA A 72 -3.04 -2.02 -5.30
N GLN A 73 -2.45 -3.17 -5.64
CA GLN A 73 -1.39 -3.25 -6.64
C GLN A 73 -1.89 -2.76 -8.01
N TYR A 74 -3.05 -3.25 -8.46
CA TYR A 74 -3.66 -2.85 -9.72
C TYR A 74 -3.94 -1.34 -9.81
N THR A 75 -4.54 -0.75 -8.77
CA THR A 75 -4.79 0.71 -8.76
C THR A 75 -3.52 1.53 -8.73
N SER A 76 -2.48 1.07 -8.05
CA SER A 76 -1.16 1.72 -8.03
C SER A 76 -0.52 1.70 -9.42
N VAL A 77 -0.55 0.56 -10.11
CA VAL A 77 -0.02 0.41 -11.46
C VAL A 77 -0.78 1.28 -12.47
N ILE A 78 -2.12 1.37 -12.37
CA ILE A 78 -2.91 2.30 -13.19
C ILE A 78 -2.43 3.73 -12.99
N PHE A 79 -2.29 4.16 -11.73
CA PHE A 79 -1.85 5.52 -11.42
C PHE A 79 -0.46 5.80 -12.02
N LEU A 80 0.50 4.90 -11.83
CA LEU A 80 1.87 5.04 -12.36
C LEU A 80 1.89 5.14 -13.89
N ASN A 81 1.05 4.37 -14.57
CA ASN A 81 0.95 4.39 -16.04
C ASN A 81 0.38 5.70 -16.59
N GLN A 82 -0.40 6.42 -15.78
CA GLN A 82 -1.01 7.69 -16.16
C GLN A 82 -0.08 8.90 -15.92
N ILE A 83 1.14 8.68 -15.42
CA ILE A 83 2.11 9.77 -15.22
C ILE A 83 2.71 10.18 -16.55
N VAL A 84 2.41 11.41 -16.96
CA VAL A 84 2.92 11.98 -18.21
C VAL A 84 4.39 12.40 -18.06
N LEU A 85 5.25 11.91 -18.94
CA LEU A 85 6.64 12.33 -19.06
C LEU A 85 6.78 13.69 -19.76
N SER A 86 7.88 14.38 -19.50
CA SER A 86 8.17 15.70 -20.05
C SER A 86 9.64 15.82 -20.41
N LYS A 87 10.00 16.71 -21.34
CA LYS A 87 11.42 17.04 -21.60
C LYS A 87 12.03 17.90 -20.48
N ASN A 88 11.21 18.46 -19.59
CA ASN A 88 11.67 19.19 -18.43
C ASN A 88 12.08 18.19 -17.34
N GLU A 89 13.38 18.16 -17.01
CA GLU A 89 13.96 17.27 -15.99
C GLU A 89 13.26 17.36 -14.64
N PHE A 90 12.80 18.55 -14.24
CA PHE A 90 12.10 18.74 -12.97
C PHE A 90 10.64 18.27 -13.00
N GLN A 91 10.01 18.15 -14.18
CA GLN A 91 8.57 17.84 -14.31
C GLN A 91 8.28 16.50 -15.00
N GLY A 92 9.30 15.66 -15.14
CA GLY A 92 9.16 14.31 -15.69
C GLY A 92 10.14 13.92 -16.78
N GLY A 93 11.37 14.45 -16.71
CA GLY A 93 12.46 14.06 -17.61
C GLY A 93 13.04 12.69 -17.32
N SER A 94 14.30 12.52 -17.74
CA SER A 94 15.00 11.23 -17.81
C SER A 94 14.94 10.43 -16.50
N ARG A 95 15.17 11.10 -15.36
CA ARG A 95 15.15 10.47 -14.03
C ARG A 95 13.81 9.82 -13.67
N LEU A 96 12.70 10.46 -14.03
CA LEU A 96 11.37 9.90 -13.78
C LEU A 96 11.12 8.68 -14.67
N ALA A 97 11.52 8.76 -15.94
CA ALA A 97 11.38 7.65 -16.88
C ALA A 97 12.18 6.42 -16.43
N GLU A 98 13.44 6.61 -16.04
CA GLU A 98 14.29 5.56 -15.51
C GLU A 98 13.67 4.92 -14.25
N LYS A 99 13.17 5.75 -13.32
CA LYS A 99 12.51 5.28 -12.10
C LYS A 99 11.29 4.41 -12.41
N LEU A 100 10.43 4.83 -13.35
CA LEU A 100 9.25 4.06 -13.76
C LEU A 100 9.65 2.72 -14.38
N ILE A 101 10.67 2.71 -15.26
CA ILE A 101 11.17 1.48 -15.87
C ILE A 101 11.66 0.50 -14.81
N ASN A 102 12.52 0.95 -13.89
CA ASN A 102 13.07 0.13 -12.81
C ASN A 102 11.96 -0.41 -11.90
N LEU A 103 10.97 0.41 -11.58
CA LEU A 103 9.81 0.02 -10.79
C LEU A 103 9.01 -1.08 -11.50
N TYR A 104 8.67 -0.90 -12.77
CA TYR A 104 7.90 -1.88 -13.53
C TYR A 104 8.62 -3.21 -13.65
N PHE A 105 9.92 -3.22 -13.95
CA PHE A 105 10.70 -4.46 -14.00
C PHE A 105 10.78 -5.13 -12.63
N SER A 106 11.03 -4.37 -11.56
CA SER A 106 11.08 -4.91 -10.20
C SER A 106 9.75 -5.53 -9.80
N PHE A 107 8.63 -4.86 -10.11
CA PHE A 107 7.29 -5.36 -9.82
C PHE A 107 6.97 -6.60 -10.66
N PHE A 108 7.34 -6.61 -11.94
CA PHE A 108 7.18 -7.77 -12.81
C PHE A 108 7.94 -8.99 -12.29
N GLN A 109 9.18 -8.82 -11.84
CA GLN A 109 10.00 -9.90 -11.24
C GLN A 109 9.31 -10.52 -10.01
N ILE A 110 8.67 -9.71 -9.16
CA ILE A 110 7.89 -10.22 -8.02
C ILE A 110 6.68 -11.02 -8.48
N LEU A 111 6.00 -10.59 -9.54
CA LEU A 111 4.82 -11.29 -10.05
C LEU A 111 5.16 -12.65 -10.69
N ILE A 112 6.29 -12.76 -11.38
CA ILE A 112 6.72 -14.03 -12.02
C ILE A 112 7.44 -14.97 -11.06
N ASN A 113 8.00 -14.45 -9.97
CA ASN A 113 8.63 -15.22 -8.91
C ASN A 113 7.90 -15.00 -7.57
N PRO A 114 6.61 -15.39 -7.47
CA PRO A 114 5.88 -15.25 -6.23
C PRO A 114 6.61 -16.07 -5.16
N ALA A 115 7.12 -15.39 -4.12
CA ALA A 115 7.76 -16.04 -2.99
C ALA A 115 6.86 -17.18 -2.51
N LYS A 116 7.40 -18.40 -2.44
CA LYS A 116 6.66 -19.52 -1.84
C LYS A 116 6.22 -19.06 -0.45
N PRO A 117 4.92 -19.21 -0.11
CA PRO A 117 4.50 -18.95 1.26
C PRO A 117 5.40 -19.77 2.20
N PRO A 118 5.76 -19.24 3.37
CA PRO A 118 6.48 -20.02 4.36
C PRO A 118 5.74 -21.34 4.52
N ARG A 119 6.44 -22.47 4.32
CA ARG A 119 5.85 -23.76 4.64
C ARG A 119 5.54 -23.72 6.12
N ASP A 120 4.28 -23.90 6.47
CA ASP A 120 3.87 -24.20 7.83
C ASP A 120 4.36 -25.62 8.12
N ASP A 121 5.64 -25.73 8.48
CA ASP A 121 6.23 -26.96 8.99
C ASP A 121 5.73 -27.12 10.42
N GLY A 122 4.45 -27.50 10.53
CA GLY A 122 3.73 -27.72 11.78
C GLY A 122 4.30 -28.88 12.59
N GLU A 123 5.45 -28.69 13.22
CA GLU A 123 5.95 -29.54 14.31
C GLU A 123 5.81 -28.79 15.64
N GLY A 124 4.67 -29.01 16.31
CA GLY A 124 4.34 -28.33 17.56
C GLY A 124 3.33 -29.09 18.42
N LYS A 125 3.67 -30.32 18.82
CA LYS A 125 3.26 -31.03 20.06
C LYS A 125 1.79 -30.95 20.52
N LYS A 126 1.07 -32.07 20.32
CA LYS A 126 -0.16 -32.41 21.04
C LYS A 126 0.05 -32.34 22.56
N ALA A 127 -0.57 -31.38 23.24
CA ALA A 127 -0.80 -31.44 24.68
C ALA A 127 -1.99 -32.38 24.96
N LYS A 128 -1.71 -33.53 25.58
CA LYS A 128 -2.73 -34.39 26.19
C LYS A 128 -3.27 -33.71 27.45
N PHE A 129 -4.55 -33.36 27.47
CA PHE A 129 -5.29 -33.16 28.72
C PHE A 129 -6.01 -34.47 29.04
N GLY A 130 -5.64 -35.07 30.18
CA GLY A 130 -6.20 -36.31 30.69
C GLY A 130 -7.54 -36.11 31.38
N GLU A 131 -8.44 -37.05 31.16
CA GLU A 131 -9.65 -37.28 31.95
C GLU A 131 -9.32 -37.57 33.41
N GLY A 132 -10.05 -36.93 34.33
CA GLY A 132 -10.13 -37.30 35.74
C GLY A 132 -11.59 -37.30 36.18
N LYS A 133 -12.15 -38.51 36.37
CA LYS A 133 -13.48 -38.77 36.94
C LYS A 133 -13.45 -38.70 38.47
N GLY A 134 -14.58 -38.29 39.07
CA GLY A 134 -15.00 -38.57 40.46
C GLY A 134 -15.09 -37.32 41.35
N GLY A 135 -16.16 -37.03 42.09
CA GLY A 135 -17.34 -37.83 42.43
C GLY A 135 -18.42 -37.02 43.17
N LYS A 136 -19.46 -37.78 43.56
CA LYS A 136 -20.78 -37.44 44.14
C LYS A 136 -20.83 -36.58 45.42
N GLY A 137 -22.00 -35.94 45.59
CA GLY A 137 -22.71 -35.69 46.87
C GLY A 137 -22.83 -34.19 47.19
N GLY A 138 -23.96 -33.60 47.58
CA GLY A 138 -25.29 -34.06 47.98
C GLY A 138 -25.88 -33.05 48.98
N GLY A 139 -27.12 -32.59 48.76
CA GLY A 139 -27.95 -31.84 49.74
C GLY A 139 -27.73 -30.31 49.77
N LYS A 140 -28.71 -29.46 50.12
CA LYS A 140 -30.12 -29.62 50.51
C LYS A 140 -30.75 -28.21 50.44
N LYS A 141 -32.06 -28.17 50.17
CA LYS A 141 -32.92 -26.98 50.17
C LYS A 141 -32.85 -26.19 51.48
N GLY A 142 -32.99 -24.87 51.36
CA GLY A 142 -33.44 -23.90 52.36
C GLY A 142 -34.09 -22.77 51.60
#